data_AF-A0A6I9WQF2-F1
#
_entry.id   AF-A0A6I9WQF2-F1
#
_cell.length_a   1.000
_cell.length_b   1.000
_cell.length_c   1.000
_cell.angle_alpha   90.00
_cell.angle_beta   90.00
_cell.angle_gamma   90.00
#
_symmetry.space_group_name_H-M   'P 1'
#
loop_
_entity.id
_entity.type
_entity.pdbx_description
1 polymer ?
#
loop_
_entity_poly.entity_id
_entity_poly.type
_entity_poly.pdbx_seq_one_letter_code
_entity_poly.pdbx_strand_id
1 'polypeptide(L)'
;MTGLLFVILIVTHAVAGSRFSAANEKRVRRLIRDWAPLVWLAPGERFLPLGVTEFLDNVQSDQYYLRTRIDVESLLKNRSSFLYGRKPAGSVPVYAFVKNCISRRLHFARMLKEKQKILMAQQDSGLLIQRQINSTNDLRIQIIFRERMRQAATQVPQFEKTREEDEYRKVHFHVTYWMFYPFSEGKTICVLDLGFFGSWPIPTIGGVCIGTLKEYGSHIGDWEHMSLYFKDNEYPLAMYVSAHDAGAFYQYDPQNGTFVYESQETRKGLFQKPIFPEKVYTADGSHPILFSARGSHGLWTAPGKHKFVRVPRLYDESGFGTAWPTWKRLELLLEEDNEPLPGWMTFKGKWGNPSSNCHPLAKLGFNICEFVDGPTGIPMKQFNFRC
;
A
#
# COMPACT_ATOMS: atom_id res chain seq x y z
N MET A 1 -12.21 60.14 24.98
CA MET A 1 -11.94 59.31 23.79
C MET A 1 -11.90 57.85 24.24
N THR A 2 -13.04 57.17 24.17
CA THR A 2 -13.20 55.77 24.57
C THR A 2 -12.93 54.88 23.35
N GLY A 3 -11.77 54.21 23.34
CA GLY A 3 -11.42 53.24 22.32
C GLY A 3 -12.08 51.89 22.60
N LEU A 4 -13.04 51.50 21.77
CA LEU A 4 -13.70 50.20 21.82
C LEU A 4 -12.75 49.14 21.24
N LEU A 5 -12.23 48.23 22.08
CA LEU A 5 -11.51 47.04 21.60
C LEU A 5 -12.50 46.06 20.96
N PHE A 6 -12.43 45.90 19.63
CA PHE A 6 -13.09 44.81 18.92
C PHE A 6 -12.28 43.52 19.14
N VAL A 7 -12.76 42.65 20.02
CA VAL A 7 -12.26 41.27 20.12
C VAL A 7 -12.95 40.46 19.01
N ILE A 8 -12.23 40.23 17.91
CA ILE A 8 -12.67 39.30 16.87
C ILE A 8 -12.49 37.89 17.41
N LEU A 9 -13.61 37.27 17.78
CA LEU A 9 -13.67 35.86 18.17
C LEU A 9 -13.60 35.02 16.89
N ILE A 10 -12.40 34.59 16.50
CA ILE A 10 -12.22 33.63 15.41
C ILE A 10 -12.68 32.27 15.93
N VAL A 11 -13.94 31.92 15.65
CA VAL A 11 -14.43 30.55 15.81
C VAL A 11 -13.82 29.72 14.69
N THR A 12 -12.74 28.99 14.99
CA THR A 12 -12.25 27.93 14.12
C THR A 12 -13.26 26.78 14.16
N HIS A 13 -14.13 26.69 13.16
CA HIS A 13 -14.87 25.46 12.92
C HIS A 13 -13.87 24.38 12.49
N ALA A 14 -13.45 23.56 13.44
CA ALA A 14 -12.84 22.28 13.15
C ALA A 14 -13.87 21.43 12.40
N VAL A 15 -13.70 21.30 11.09
CA VAL A 15 -14.42 20.30 10.29
C VAL A 15 -13.95 18.94 10.80
N ALA A 16 -14.80 18.31 11.62
CA ALA A 16 -14.56 16.97 12.14
C ALA A 16 -14.68 15.97 10.98
N GLY A 17 -13.57 15.75 10.28
CA GLY A 17 -13.37 14.60 9.42
C GLY A 17 -13.59 13.33 10.24
N SER A 18 -14.18 12.34 9.58
CA SER A 18 -14.97 11.36 10.28
C SER A 18 -14.19 10.16 10.72
N ARG A 19 -14.14 9.98 12.03
CA ARG A 19 -13.62 8.77 12.66
C ARG A 19 -14.63 7.65 12.57
N PHE A 20 -14.15 6.42 12.42
CA PHE A 20 -14.90 5.22 12.77
C PHE A 20 -15.58 5.38 14.14
N SER A 21 -16.67 4.65 14.40
CA SER A 21 -16.95 4.32 15.80
C SER A 21 -15.74 3.61 16.36
N ALA A 22 -15.33 3.98 17.58
CA ALA A 22 -14.16 3.40 18.24
C ALA A 22 -14.17 1.85 18.22
N ALA A 23 -15.35 1.22 18.20
CA ALA A 23 -15.51 -0.23 18.07
C ALA A 23 -15.09 -0.77 16.69
N ASN A 24 -15.48 -0.11 15.60
CA ASN A 24 -15.13 -0.52 14.24
C ASN A 24 -13.65 -0.27 13.95
N GLU A 25 -13.08 0.83 14.47
CA GLU A 25 -11.64 1.07 14.36
C GLU A 25 -10.84 -0.02 15.06
N LYS A 26 -11.24 -0.37 16.30
CA LYS A 26 -10.61 -1.46 17.06
C LYS A 26 -10.71 -2.80 16.32
N ARG A 27 -11.85 -3.07 15.66
CA ARG A 27 -12.05 -4.28 14.85
C ARG A 27 -11.13 -4.29 13.64
N VAL A 28 -11.07 -3.21 12.85
CA VAL A 28 -10.17 -3.09 11.68
C VAL A 28 -8.72 -3.29 12.09
N ARG A 29 -8.25 -2.59 13.13
CA ARG A 29 -6.88 -2.72 13.64
C ARG A 29 -6.54 -4.16 14.07
N ARG A 30 -7.47 -4.83 14.74
CA ARG A 30 -7.33 -6.25 15.11
C ARG A 30 -7.21 -7.13 13.88
N LEU A 31 -8.14 -7.03 12.92
CA LEU A 31 -8.12 -7.83 11.70
C LEU A 31 -6.81 -7.64 10.91
N ILE A 32 -6.34 -6.40 10.76
CA ILE A 32 -5.09 -6.11 10.07
C ILE A 32 -3.90 -6.80 10.75
N ARG A 33 -3.85 -6.80 12.08
CA ARG A 33 -2.75 -7.42 12.82
C ARG A 33 -2.84 -8.95 12.77
N ASP A 34 -4.02 -9.50 12.99
CA ASP A 34 -4.27 -10.94 13.06
C ASP A 34 -4.09 -11.61 11.68
N TRP A 35 -4.25 -10.86 10.60
CA TRP A 35 -4.05 -11.33 9.22
C TRP A 35 -2.76 -10.83 8.56
N ALA A 36 -1.88 -10.15 9.31
CA ALA A 36 -0.58 -9.74 8.77
C ALA A 36 0.24 -11.00 8.41
N PRO A 37 1.02 -10.98 7.31
CA PRO A 37 1.64 -12.20 6.78
C PRO A 37 2.83 -12.63 7.63
N LEU A 38 3.08 -13.93 7.66
CA LEU A 38 4.38 -14.47 8.05
C LEU A 38 5.25 -14.56 6.80
N VAL A 39 6.32 -13.76 6.73
CA VAL A 39 7.25 -13.81 5.60
C VAL A 39 8.50 -14.58 5.99
N TRP A 40 8.89 -15.59 5.21
CA TRP A 40 10.19 -16.24 5.33
C TRP A 40 11.17 -15.60 4.34
N LEU A 41 12.25 -15.04 4.86
CA LEU A 41 13.39 -14.65 4.03
C LEU A 41 14.17 -15.90 3.65
N ALA A 42 14.63 -15.98 2.40
CA ALA A 42 15.34 -17.14 1.89
C ALA A 42 16.57 -17.52 2.76
N PRO A 43 16.93 -18.81 2.83
CA PRO A 43 18.14 -19.24 3.51
C PRO A 43 19.39 -18.56 2.93
N GLY A 44 20.21 -17.98 3.81
CA GLY A 44 21.42 -17.26 3.41
C GLY A 44 21.19 -15.88 2.80
N GLU A 45 19.98 -15.31 2.91
CA GLU A 45 19.73 -13.92 2.53
C GLU A 45 20.68 -12.97 3.26
N ARG A 46 21.31 -12.06 2.50
CA ARG A 46 22.29 -11.10 3.00
C ARG A 46 21.70 -9.71 3.13
N PHE A 47 20.82 -9.33 2.21
CA PHE A 47 20.18 -8.03 2.13
C PHE A 47 18.81 -8.14 2.79
N LEU A 48 18.80 -7.86 4.09
CA LEU A 48 17.61 -7.97 4.93
C LEU A 48 16.74 -6.71 4.77
N PRO A 49 15.46 -6.73 5.20
CA PRO A 49 14.62 -5.55 5.14
C PRO A 49 15.08 -4.46 6.13
N LEU A 50 14.57 -3.25 5.95
CA LEU A 50 14.87 -2.08 6.79
C LEU A 50 13.65 -1.17 6.93
N GLY A 51 13.60 -0.38 8.00
CA GLY A 51 12.63 0.69 8.12
C GLY A 51 12.91 1.81 7.12
N VAL A 52 11.84 2.39 6.56
CA VAL A 52 11.92 3.50 5.61
C VAL A 52 12.60 4.72 6.22
N THR A 53 12.33 5.04 7.48
CA THR A 53 12.96 6.19 8.15
C THR A 53 14.48 6.05 8.22
N GLU A 54 14.97 4.88 8.66
CA GLU A 54 16.41 4.57 8.71
C GLU A 54 17.04 4.57 7.30
N PHE A 55 16.32 4.10 6.29
CA PHE A 55 16.78 4.22 4.89
C PHE A 55 16.90 5.69 4.46
N LEU A 56 15.89 6.52 4.77
CA LEU A 56 15.83 7.93 4.37
C LEU A 56 16.96 8.77 4.99
N ASP A 57 17.44 8.41 6.18
CA ASP A 57 18.61 9.07 6.81
C ASP A 57 19.88 8.93 5.94
N ASN A 58 19.98 7.85 5.16
CA ASN A 58 21.16 7.51 4.35
C ASN A 58 21.07 7.97 2.88
N VAL A 59 19.96 8.58 2.47
CA VAL A 59 19.73 9.05 1.11
C VAL A 59 19.42 10.55 1.06
N GLN A 60 19.52 11.12 -0.14
CA GLN A 60 19.12 12.48 -0.47
C GLN A 60 18.14 12.46 -1.66
N SER A 61 17.11 13.31 -1.60
CA SER A 61 16.11 13.42 -2.67
C SER A 61 16.50 14.52 -3.66
N ASP A 62 16.45 14.23 -4.96
CA ASP A 62 16.62 15.21 -6.05
C ASP A 62 15.34 15.39 -6.89
N GLN A 63 14.17 15.29 -6.24
CA GLN A 63 12.80 15.23 -6.81
C GLN A 63 12.48 13.95 -7.60
N TYR A 64 13.46 13.38 -8.31
CA TYR A 64 13.26 12.22 -9.17
C TYR A 64 13.79 10.92 -8.57
N TYR A 65 14.85 10.99 -7.77
CA TYR A 65 15.55 9.85 -7.19
C TYR A 65 15.80 10.06 -5.70
N LEU A 66 15.87 8.95 -4.95
CA LEU A 66 16.41 8.90 -3.59
C LEU A 66 17.83 8.33 -3.63
N ARG A 67 18.80 9.20 -3.88
CA ARG A 67 20.19 8.80 -4.09
C ARG A 67 20.91 8.53 -2.78
N THR A 68 21.71 7.48 -2.74
CA THR A 68 22.64 7.24 -1.63
C THR A 68 23.61 8.41 -1.46
N ARG A 69 23.88 8.80 -0.21
CA ARG A 69 24.87 9.83 0.12
C ARG A 69 26.31 9.36 -0.13
N ILE A 70 26.52 8.05 -0.10
CA ILE A 70 27.79 7.36 -0.34
C ILE A 70 27.64 6.52 -1.60
N ASP A 71 28.73 6.36 -2.34
CA ASP A 71 28.80 5.46 -3.49
C ASP A 71 28.33 4.02 -3.16
N VAL A 72 27.59 3.41 -4.09
CA VAL A 72 26.94 2.11 -3.88
C VAL A 72 27.96 1.00 -3.72
N GLU A 73 29.03 0.98 -4.51
CA GLU A 73 30.07 -0.05 -4.40
C GLU A 73 30.78 0.01 -3.04
N SER A 74 31.01 1.23 -2.54
CA SER A 74 31.59 1.45 -1.22
C SER A 74 30.66 0.95 -0.10
N LEU A 75 29.36 1.17 -0.23
CA LEU A 75 28.35 0.63 0.69
C LEU A 75 28.28 -0.90 0.62
N LEU A 76 28.39 -1.51 -0.56
CA LEU A 76 28.38 -2.96 -0.73
C LEU A 76 29.64 -3.62 -0.14
N LYS A 77 30.80 -2.97 -0.21
CA LYS A 77 32.04 -3.45 0.45
C LYS A 77 31.93 -3.44 1.97
N ASN A 78 31.15 -2.53 2.54
CA ASN A 78 30.93 -2.42 3.98
C ASN A 78 29.68 -3.21 4.42
N ARG A 79 29.87 -4.40 5.01
CA ARG A 79 28.77 -5.25 5.51
C ARG A 79 27.92 -4.64 6.63
N SER A 80 28.40 -3.57 7.26
CA SER A 80 27.66 -2.83 8.29
C SER A 80 26.84 -1.68 7.70
N SER A 81 26.86 -1.49 6.37
CA SER A 81 26.07 -0.45 5.71
C SER A 81 24.57 -0.76 5.78
N PHE A 82 23.75 0.29 5.63
CA PHE A 82 22.29 0.16 5.64
C PHE A 82 21.75 -0.73 4.52
N LEU A 83 22.52 -1.00 3.45
CA LEU A 83 22.12 -1.88 2.34
C LEU A 83 21.84 -3.31 2.80
N TYR A 84 22.54 -3.77 3.84
CA TYR A 84 22.38 -5.13 4.38
C TYR A 84 21.18 -5.27 5.33
N GLY A 85 20.50 -4.17 5.64
CA GLY A 85 19.29 -4.16 6.45
C GLY A 85 19.47 -4.65 7.88
N ARG A 86 18.38 -5.13 8.49
CA ARG A 86 18.36 -5.67 9.86
C ARG A 86 17.61 -6.99 9.90
N LYS A 87 17.99 -7.86 10.86
CA LYS A 87 17.14 -9.02 11.20
C LYS A 87 15.74 -8.51 11.52
N PRO A 88 14.66 -9.08 10.97
CA PRO A 88 13.39 -8.38 10.93
C PRO A 88 12.47 -8.59 12.14
N ALA A 89 12.60 -9.73 12.83
CA ALA A 89 11.67 -10.14 13.88
C ALA A 89 11.63 -9.14 15.07
N GLY A 90 10.58 -8.30 15.11
CA GLY A 90 10.33 -7.31 16.17
C GLY A 90 11.08 -5.98 16.00
N SER A 91 11.95 -5.84 15.00
CA SER A 91 12.87 -4.71 14.82
C SER A 91 12.61 -3.92 13.54
N VAL A 92 12.14 -4.57 12.47
CA VAL A 92 11.87 -3.91 11.19
C VAL A 92 10.37 -3.74 10.98
N PRO A 93 9.87 -2.52 10.73
CA PRO A 93 8.45 -2.28 10.53
C PRO A 93 7.95 -2.80 9.18
N VAL A 94 6.70 -3.27 9.17
CA VAL A 94 5.90 -3.44 7.94
C VAL A 94 4.81 -2.38 7.94
N TYR A 95 4.60 -1.75 6.78
CA TYR A 95 3.66 -0.66 6.64
C TYR A 95 2.33 -1.18 6.11
N ALA A 96 1.32 -1.22 6.97
CA ALA A 96 -0.03 -1.63 6.61
C ALA A 96 -0.84 -0.40 6.17
N PHE A 97 -0.95 -0.22 4.86
CA PHE A 97 -1.73 0.85 4.26
C PHE A 97 -3.18 0.44 4.05
N VAL A 98 -4.10 1.15 4.68
CA VAL A 98 -5.52 0.78 4.76
C VAL A 98 -6.36 1.77 3.96
N LYS A 99 -7.21 1.23 3.09
CA LYS A 99 -8.25 1.99 2.40
C LYS A 99 -9.62 1.46 2.75
N ASN A 100 -10.47 2.35 3.25
CA ASN A 100 -11.84 2.01 3.62
C ASN A 100 -12.77 2.09 2.41
N CYS A 101 -13.58 1.07 2.23
CA CYS A 101 -14.59 1.02 1.19
C CYS A 101 -15.95 1.43 1.77
N ILE A 102 -16.23 2.73 1.78
CA ILE A 102 -17.51 3.26 2.25
C ILE A 102 -18.61 2.84 1.27
N SER A 103 -19.70 2.23 1.77
CA SER A 103 -20.89 1.95 0.96
C SER A 103 -21.48 3.24 0.39
N ARG A 104 -21.77 3.29 -0.93
CA ARG A 104 -22.43 4.43 -1.59
C ARG A 104 -23.69 4.91 -0.86
N ARG A 105 -24.43 4.01 -0.19
CA ARG A 105 -25.60 4.35 0.64
C ARG A 105 -25.23 5.14 1.90
N LEU A 106 -24.19 4.72 2.63
CA LEU A 106 -23.69 5.46 3.79
C LEU A 106 -23.09 6.81 3.39
N HIS A 107 -22.42 6.89 2.24
CA HIS A 107 -21.91 8.16 1.71
C HIS A 107 -23.05 9.14 1.38
N PHE A 108 -24.11 8.67 0.72
CA PHE A 108 -25.29 9.50 0.41
C PHE A 108 -26.07 9.89 1.66
N ALA A 109 -26.29 8.96 2.60
CA ALA A 109 -26.94 9.24 3.87
C ALA A 109 -26.13 10.21 4.74
N ARG A 110 -24.79 10.15 4.69
CA ARG A 110 -23.90 11.13 5.33
C ARG A 110 -23.97 12.50 4.67
N MET A 111 -23.87 12.57 3.34
CA MET A 111 -24.06 13.82 2.60
C MET A 111 -25.41 14.46 2.93
N LEU A 112 -26.47 13.65 3.04
CA LEU A 112 -27.80 14.12 3.44
C LEU A 112 -27.81 14.62 4.90
N LYS A 113 -27.26 13.87 5.86
CA LYS A 113 -27.17 14.30 7.27
C LYS A 113 -26.32 15.56 7.46
N GLU A 114 -25.24 15.70 6.71
CA GLU A 114 -24.34 16.85 6.75
C GLU A 114 -24.99 18.08 6.12
N LYS A 115 -25.65 17.91 4.98
CA LYS A 115 -26.50 18.95 4.35
C LYS A 115 -27.63 19.37 5.28
N GLN A 116 -28.22 18.46 6.04
CA GLN A 116 -29.27 18.73 7.01
C GLN A 116 -28.74 19.48 8.24
N LYS A 117 -27.53 19.16 8.71
CA LYS A 117 -26.81 19.90 9.75
C LYS A 117 -26.45 21.33 9.32
N ILE A 118 -25.98 21.50 8.09
CA ILE A 118 -25.68 22.81 7.50
C ILE A 118 -26.96 23.63 7.37
N LEU A 119 -28.06 23.02 6.91
CA LEU A 119 -29.36 23.68 6.85
C LEU A 119 -29.84 24.12 8.23
N MET A 120 -29.70 23.29 9.27
CA MET A 120 -30.09 23.65 10.63
C MET A 120 -29.21 24.75 11.23
N ALA A 121 -27.91 24.75 10.95
CA ALA A 121 -27.00 25.84 11.35
C ALA A 121 -27.30 27.17 10.61
N GLN A 122 -27.75 27.10 9.35
CA GLN A 122 -28.26 28.27 8.62
C GLN A 122 -29.63 28.74 9.12
N GLN A 123 -30.46 27.84 9.66
CA GLN A 123 -31.77 28.16 10.19
C GLN A 123 -31.69 28.90 11.55
N ASP A 124 -30.68 28.60 12.38
CA ASP A 124 -30.35 29.40 13.58
C ASP A 124 -29.86 30.81 13.22
N SER A 125 -29.16 30.97 12.10
CA SER A 125 -28.77 32.28 11.57
C SER A 125 -29.97 33.05 10.97
N GLY A 126 -30.94 32.34 10.41
CA GLY A 126 -32.21 32.89 9.92
C GLY A 126 -33.17 33.31 11.03
N LEU A 127 -33.10 32.70 12.23
CA LEU A 127 -33.92 33.08 13.38
C LEU A 127 -33.54 34.46 13.94
N LEU A 128 -32.28 34.88 13.77
CA LEU A 128 -31.81 36.23 14.08
C LEU A 128 -32.35 37.28 13.10
N ILE A 129 -32.51 36.91 11.82
CA ILE A 129 -33.12 37.78 10.80
C ILE A 129 -34.65 37.89 11.02
N GLN A 130 -35.30 36.83 11.50
CA GLN A 130 -36.73 36.82 11.83
C GLN A 130 -37.09 37.82 12.95
N ARG A 131 -36.16 38.11 13.89
CA ARG A 131 -36.37 39.12 14.94
C ARG A 131 -36.42 40.56 14.41
N GLN A 132 -35.94 40.80 13.19
CA GLN A 132 -35.85 42.15 12.61
C GLN A 132 -36.98 42.44 11.60
N ILE A 133 -37.81 41.45 11.25
CA ILE A 133 -38.91 41.58 10.28
C ILE A 133 -40.30 41.61 10.97
N ASN A 134 -40.38 41.41 12.29
CA ASN A 134 -41.65 41.51 13.04
C ASN A 134 -42.18 42.96 13.24
N SER A 135 -41.74 43.93 12.44
CA SER A 135 -42.20 45.33 12.51
C SER A 135 -43.27 45.70 11.47
N THR A 136 -43.76 44.77 10.65
CA THR A 136 -44.81 45.07 9.66
C THR A 136 -45.97 44.07 9.75
N ASN A 137 -47.13 44.59 10.17
CA ASN A 137 -48.41 43.89 10.24
C ASN A 137 -48.92 43.55 8.83
N ASP A 138 -48.55 42.41 8.27
CA ASP A 138 -49.23 41.85 7.09
C ASP A 138 -49.78 40.45 7.36
N LEU A 139 -51.09 40.40 7.63
CA LEU A 139 -51.86 39.19 7.98
C LEU A 139 -51.86 38.15 6.85
N ARG A 140 -51.60 38.54 5.58
CA ARG A 140 -51.62 37.63 4.43
C ARG A 140 -50.45 36.65 4.40
N ILE A 141 -49.27 37.07 4.89
CA ILE A 141 -48.06 36.25 4.87
C ILE A 141 -48.15 35.10 5.91
N GLN A 142 -48.82 35.33 7.05
CA GLN A 142 -48.99 34.30 8.08
C GLN A 142 -49.92 33.16 7.67
N ILE A 143 -50.94 33.43 6.84
CA ILE A 143 -51.91 32.42 6.40
C ILE A 143 -51.26 31.47 5.38
N ILE A 144 -50.50 32.01 4.42
CA ILE A 144 -49.79 31.23 3.38
C ILE A 144 -48.73 30.31 4.01
N PHE A 145 -48.08 30.75 5.09
CA PHE A 145 -47.07 29.95 5.80
C PHE A 145 -47.71 28.76 6.57
N ARG A 146 -48.91 28.97 7.13
CA ARG A 146 -49.64 27.95 7.89
C ARG A 146 -50.20 26.85 7.00
N GLU A 147 -50.58 27.17 5.75
CA GLU A 147 -51.02 26.19 4.76
C GLU A 147 -49.86 25.36 4.20
N ARG A 148 -48.69 25.96 3.94
CA ARG A 148 -47.48 25.24 3.52
C ARG A 148 -46.98 24.24 4.56
N MET A 149 -47.07 24.56 5.84
CA MET A 149 -46.69 23.64 6.93
C MET A 149 -47.65 22.46 7.09
N ARG A 150 -48.94 22.62 6.77
CA ARG A 150 -49.92 21.52 6.78
C ARG A 150 -49.72 20.54 5.63
N GLN A 151 -49.32 21.00 4.46
CA GLN A 151 -49.03 20.14 3.30
C GLN A 151 -47.69 19.39 3.44
N ALA A 152 -46.71 19.93 4.18
CA ALA A 152 -45.43 19.25 4.43
C ALA A 152 -45.52 18.12 5.49
N ALA A 153 -46.56 18.13 6.35
CA ALA A 153 -46.72 17.15 7.42
C ALA A 153 -47.36 15.82 6.97
N THR A 154 -47.82 15.71 5.71
CA THR A 154 -48.58 14.54 5.21
C THR A 154 -47.74 13.53 4.41
N GLN A 155 -46.42 13.70 4.30
CA GLN A 155 -45.53 12.78 3.55
C GLN A 155 -44.28 12.37 4.33
N VAL A 156 -44.44 11.84 5.54
CA VAL A 156 -43.34 11.11 6.21
C VAL A 156 -43.72 9.63 6.27
N PRO A 157 -43.09 8.75 5.47
CA PRO A 157 -43.26 7.31 5.63
C PRO A 157 -42.62 6.89 6.96
N GLN A 158 -43.39 6.19 7.78
CA GLN A 158 -42.95 5.59 9.03
C GLN A 158 -41.92 4.49 8.72
N PHE A 159 -40.63 4.84 8.81
CA PHE A 159 -39.54 3.87 8.62
C PHE A 159 -39.29 3.10 9.92
N GLU A 160 -39.49 1.79 9.84
CA GLU A 160 -39.29 0.77 10.88
C GLU A 160 -37.95 0.92 11.61
N LYS A 161 -38.03 1.02 12.95
CA LYS A 161 -36.90 1.24 13.88
C LYS A 161 -36.08 -0.04 14.17
N THR A 162 -36.22 -1.08 13.36
CA THR A 162 -35.66 -2.43 13.61
C THR A 162 -34.47 -2.80 12.72
N ARG A 163 -33.98 -1.88 11.86
CA ARG A 163 -32.83 -2.13 10.94
C ARG A 163 -31.53 -1.39 11.28
N GLU A 164 -31.53 -0.47 12.24
CA GLU A 164 -30.35 0.39 12.50
C GLU A 164 -29.19 -0.32 13.23
N GLU A 165 -29.43 -1.42 13.96
CA GLU A 165 -28.36 -2.11 14.70
C GLU A 165 -27.46 -3.02 13.83
N ASP A 166 -27.95 -3.53 12.70
CA ASP A 166 -27.17 -4.41 11.81
C ASP A 166 -26.30 -3.65 10.81
N GLU A 167 -26.66 -2.42 10.46
CA GLU A 167 -25.92 -1.61 9.47
C GLU A 167 -24.58 -1.08 10.04
N TYR A 168 -24.44 -1.06 11.36
CA TYR A 168 -23.23 -0.57 12.05
C TYR A 168 -22.10 -1.61 12.16
N ARG A 169 -22.36 -2.88 11.79
CA ARG A 169 -21.40 -4.00 11.86
C ARG A 169 -20.65 -4.28 10.56
N LYS A 170 -21.01 -3.62 9.46
CA LYS A 170 -20.44 -3.90 8.14
C LYS A 170 -19.15 -3.12 7.95
N VAL A 171 -18.03 -3.84 7.95
CA VAL A 171 -16.68 -3.28 7.80
C VAL A 171 -16.14 -3.79 6.47
N HIS A 172 -15.85 -2.86 5.58
CA HIS A 172 -15.39 -3.14 4.23
C HIS A 172 -14.18 -2.28 3.95
N PHE A 173 -13.04 -2.92 3.73
CA PHE A 173 -11.76 -2.25 3.51
C PHE A 173 -10.79 -3.20 2.83
N HIS A 174 -9.73 -2.65 2.29
CA HIS A 174 -8.55 -3.44 1.95
C HIS A 174 -7.31 -2.87 2.62
N VAL A 175 -6.38 -3.76 2.91
CA VAL A 175 -5.08 -3.41 3.49
C VAL A 175 -3.98 -3.94 2.58
N THR A 176 -2.95 -3.13 2.37
CA THR A 176 -1.73 -3.52 1.66
C THR A 176 -0.56 -3.43 2.63
N TYR A 177 0.12 -4.56 2.82
CA TYR A 177 1.32 -4.65 3.64
C TYR A 177 2.52 -4.44 2.74
N TRP A 178 3.21 -3.32 2.94
CA TRP A 178 4.43 -2.98 2.22
C TRP A 178 5.66 -3.43 3.01
N MET A 179 6.52 -4.18 2.34
CA MET A 179 7.82 -4.62 2.83
C MET A 179 8.90 -3.87 2.06
N PHE A 180 9.84 -3.27 2.78
CA PHE A 180 10.91 -2.48 2.20
C PHE A 180 12.26 -3.16 2.37
N TYR A 181 13.02 -3.23 1.28
CA TYR A 181 14.40 -3.70 1.29
C TYR A 181 15.33 -2.57 0.79
N PRO A 182 16.43 -2.26 1.49
CA PRO A 182 17.35 -1.20 1.07
C PRO A 182 18.10 -1.48 -0.23
N PHE A 183 18.27 -2.75 -0.57
CA PHE A 183 19.03 -3.19 -1.73
C PHE A 183 18.46 -4.49 -2.26
N SER A 184 18.14 -4.53 -3.54
CA SER A 184 17.77 -5.74 -4.26
C SER A 184 18.98 -6.19 -5.06
N GLU A 185 19.47 -7.39 -4.76
CA GLU A 185 20.55 -8.01 -5.52
C GLU A 185 19.98 -8.59 -6.82
N GLY A 186 20.62 -8.22 -7.91
CA GLY A 186 20.29 -8.65 -9.25
C GLY A 186 20.55 -10.15 -9.46
N LYS A 187 20.57 -10.55 -10.72
CA LYS A 187 20.86 -11.93 -11.09
C LYS A 187 22.23 -12.03 -11.72
N THR A 188 22.97 -13.07 -11.33
CA THR A 188 24.24 -13.40 -11.95
C THR A 188 24.00 -14.07 -13.30
N ILE A 189 24.60 -13.52 -14.35
CA ILE A 189 24.53 -14.01 -15.72
C ILE A 189 25.95 -14.30 -16.20
N CYS A 190 26.11 -15.37 -16.98
CA CYS A 190 27.38 -15.66 -17.63
C CYS A 190 27.58 -14.69 -18.80
N VAL A 191 28.71 -13.98 -18.81
CA VAL A 191 29.05 -13.03 -19.87
C VAL A 191 30.41 -13.33 -20.47
N LEU A 192 30.54 -13.02 -21.75
CA LEU A 192 31.81 -13.01 -22.48
C LEU A 192 32.20 -11.56 -22.73
N ASP A 193 33.35 -11.14 -22.21
CA ASP A 193 33.90 -9.82 -22.49
C ASP A 193 34.57 -9.83 -23.88
N LEU A 194 34.00 -9.05 -24.81
CA LEU A 194 34.51 -8.89 -26.17
C LEU A 194 35.30 -7.58 -26.35
N GLY A 195 35.80 -6.99 -25.25
CA GLY A 195 36.60 -5.78 -25.25
C GLY A 195 35.78 -4.58 -25.72
N PHE A 196 36.09 -4.05 -26.91
CA PHE A 196 35.41 -2.87 -27.48
C PHE A 196 33.89 -3.06 -27.61
N PHE A 197 33.42 -4.31 -27.79
CA PHE A 197 31.99 -4.60 -27.90
C PHE A 197 31.29 -4.76 -26.54
N GLY A 198 32.01 -4.68 -25.42
CA GLY A 198 31.48 -4.85 -24.07
C GLY A 198 31.24 -6.31 -23.67
N SER A 199 30.58 -6.50 -22.52
CA SER A 199 30.24 -7.83 -21.99
C SER A 199 28.92 -8.34 -22.55
N TRP A 200 28.94 -9.47 -23.25
CA TRP A 200 27.78 -10.08 -23.89
C TRP A 200 27.25 -11.27 -23.10
N PRO A 201 25.94 -11.34 -22.78
CA PRO A 201 25.36 -12.49 -22.09
C PRO A 201 25.41 -13.73 -22.97
N ILE A 202 25.98 -14.81 -22.44
CA ILE A 202 26.10 -16.10 -23.11
C ILE A 202 25.45 -17.20 -22.26
N PRO A 203 24.86 -18.24 -22.88
CA PRO A 203 24.36 -19.38 -22.12
C PRO A 203 25.52 -20.17 -21.50
N THR A 204 25.27 -20.80 -20.34
CA THR A 204 26.22 -21.77 -19.77
C THR A 204 26.22 -23.06 -20.60
N ILE A 205 27.40 -23.65 -20.82
CA ILE A 205 27.56 -24.91 -21.56
C ILE A 205 27.85 -26.01 -20.54
N GLY A 206 26.96 -27.00 -20.44
CA GLY A 206 27.08 -28.07 -19.45
C GLY A 206 27.03 -27.58 -17.99
N GLY A 207 26.40 -26.42 -17.74
CA GLY A 207 26.37 -25.79 -16.41
C GLY A 207 27.60 -24.94 -16.07
N VAL A 208 28.62 -24.91 -16.94
CA VAL A 208 29.84 -24.12 -16.75
C VAL A 208 29.75 -22.82 -17.55
N CYS A 209 30.19 -21.71 -16.96
CA CYS A 209 30.30 -20.42 -17.63
C CYS A 209 31.64 -20.32 -18.37
N ILE A 210 31.60 -20.20 -19.71
CA ILE A 210 32.79 -20.00 -20.55
C ILE A 210 33.02 -18.48 -20.68
N GLY A 211 33.37 -17.85 -19.57
CA GLY A 211 33.49 -16.40 -19.46
C GLY A 211 33.58 -15.97 -17.99
N THR A 212 33.01 -14.82 -17.67
CA THR A 212 32.91 -14.32 -16.30
C THR A 212 31.45 -14.29 -15.84
N LEU A 213 31.23 -14.58 -14.57
CA LEU A 213 29.92 -14.39 -13.95
C LEU A 213 29.81 -12.93 -13.52
N LYS A 214 28.81 -12.23 -14.03
CA LYS A 214 28.56 -10.83 -13.69
C LYS A 214 27.11 -10.63 -13.25
N GLU A 215 26.93 -9.80 -12.24
CA GLU A 215 25.62 -9.45 -11.70
C GLU A 215 24.97 -8.32 -12.50
N TYR A 216 23.69 -8.46 -12.78
CA TYR A 216 22.89 -7.48 -13.50
C TYR A 216 21.53 -7.27 -12.86
N GLY A 217 21.06 -6.03 -12.90
CA GLY A 217 19.72 -5.68 -12.43
C GLY A 217 19.64 -5.37 -10.94
N SER A 218 20.76 -5.12 -10.27
CA SER A 218 20.78 -4.72 -8.86
C SER A 218 20.26 -3.29 -8.72
N HIS A 219 19.56 -2.98 -7.63
CA HIS A 219 19.08 -1.61 -7.40
C HIS A 219 18.95 -1.29 -5.92
N ILE A 220 19.03 0.01 -5.62
CA ILE A 220 18.82 0.56 -4.28
C ILE A 220 17.32 0.76 -4.07
N GLY A 221 16.83 0.37 -2.90
CA GLY A 221 15.42 0.39 -2.55
C GLY A 221 14.64 -0.67 -3.30
N ASP A 222 13.77 -1.39 -2.59
CA ASP A 222 12.85 -2.35 -3.17
C ASP A 222 11.54 -2.38 -2.39
N TRP A 223 10.44 -2.50 -3.13
CA TRP A 223 9.09 -2.47 -2.60
C TRP A 223 8.33 -3.71 -3.01
N GLU A 224 8.21 -4.64 -2.08
CA GLU A 224 7.36 -5.81 -2.20
C GLU A 224 6.08 -5.61 -1.39
N HIS A 225 4.99 -6.24 -1.83
CA HIS A 225 3.72 -6.09 -1.12
C HIS A 225 2.78 -7.28 -1.29
N MET A 226 1.91 -7.41 -0.30
CA MET A 226 0.72 -8.25 -0.38
C MET A 226 -0.50 -7.47 0.11
N SER A 227 -1.66 -7.73 -0.47
CA SER A 227 -2.90 -7.05 -0.12
C SER A 227 -3.97 -8.05 0.29
N LEU A 228 -4.79 -7.66 1.27
CA LEU A 228 -5.96 -8.41 1.70
C LEU A 228 -7.21 -7.54 1.56
N TYR A 229 -8.30 -8.17 1.13
CA TYR A 229 -9.60 -7.54 0.97
C TYR A 229 -10.60 -8.12 1.97
N PHE A 230 -11.18 -7.26 2.81
CA PHE A 230 -12.14 -7.62 3.85
C PHE A 230 -13.51 -7.05 3.53
N LYS A 231 -14.54 -7.88 3.68
CA LYS A 231 -15.93 -7.46 3.50
C LYS A 231 -16.80 -8.19 4.51
N ASP A 232 -17.20 -7.47 5.55
CA ASP A 232 -18.16 -7.84 6.60
C ASP A 232 -17.78 -9.05 7.48
N ASN A 233 -16.72 -9.80 7.14
CA ASN A 233 -16.28 -11.01 7.81
C ASN A 233 -15.06 -10.79 8.75
N GLU A 234 -14.78 -11.79 9.59
CA GLU A 234 -13.57 -11.86 10.43
C GLU A 234 -12.33 -12.41 9.69
N TYR A 235 -12.50 -12.73 8.41
CA TYR A 235 -11.46 -13.22 7.51
C TYR A 235 -11.51 -12.45 6.18
N PRO A 236 -10.37 -12.31 5.47
CA PRO A 236 -10.33 -11.68 4.16
C PRO A 236 -11.04 -12.57 3.14
N LEU A 237 -11.68 -11.96 2.15
CA LEU A 237 -12.28 -12.68 1.03
C LEU A 237 -11.25 -13.00 -0.06
N ALA A 238 -10.30 -12.10 -0.27
CA ALA A 238 -9.31 -12.21 -1.31
C ALA A 238 -7.94 -11.70 -0.86
N MET A 239 -6.91 -12.23 -1.49
CA MET A 239 -5.52 -11.88 -1.31
C MET A 239 -4.87 -11.61 -2.66
N TYR A 240 -3.97 -10.63 -2.71
CA TYR A 240 -3.07 -10.41 -3.83
C TYR A 240 -1.62 -10.45 -3.34
N VAL A 241 -0.74 -11.13 -4.07
CA VAL A 241 0.70 -11.17 -3.80
C VAL A 241 1.45 -10.65 -5.02
N SER A 242 2.31 -9.65 -4.82
CA SER A 242 3.18 -9.10 -5.86
C SER A 242 4.50 -9.87 -5.93
N ALA A 243 4.89 -10.32 -7.12
CA ALA A 243 6.20 -10.93 -7.36
C ALA A 243 6.84 -10.26 -8.59
N HIS A 244 7.75 -9.31 -8.37
CA HIS A 244 8.38 -8.54 -9.44
C HIS A 244 7.36 -7.79 -10.32
N ASP A 245 7.37 -8.09 -11.63
CA ASP A 245 6.47 -7.56 -12.65
C ASP A 245 5.21 -8.43 -12.88
N ALA A 246 4.94 -9.35 -11.96
CA ALA A 246 3.76 -10.19 -11.94
C ALA A 246 3.12 -10.22 -10.55
N GLY A 247 1.94 -10.81 -10.46
CA GLY A 247 1.28 -11.10 -9.19
C GLY A 247 0.17 -12.12 -9.34
N ALA A 248 -0.36 -12.57 -8.22
CA ALA A 248 -1.43 -13.56 -8.19
C ALA A 248 -2.53 -13.18 -7.21
N PHE A 249 -3.77 -13.41 -7.64
CA PHE A 249 -4.98 -13.30 -6.84
C PHE A 249 -5.37 -14.66 -6.30
N TYR A 250 -5.81 -14.67 -5.05
CA TYR A 250 -6.30 -15.85 -4.38
C TYR A 250 -7.57 -15.53 -3.61
N GLN A 251 -8.48 -16.49 -3.56
CA GLN A 251 -9.70 -16.44 -2.77
C GLN A 251 -9.52 -17.21 -1.47
N TYR A 252 -9.99 -16.67 -0.34
CA TYR A 252 -9.90 -17.38 0.94
C TYR A 252 -10.97 -18.48 1.03
N ASP A 253 -10.54 -19.70 1.37
CA ASP A 253 -11.40 -20.82 1.69
C ASP A 253 -11.49 -20.98 3.22
N PRO A 254 -12.61 -20.57 3.85
CA PRO A 254 -12.76 -20.64 5.30
C PRO A 254 -12.90 -22.06 5.83
N GLN A 255 -13.23 -23.06 4.99
CA GLN A 255 -13.34 -24.45 5.45
C GLN A 255 -11.96 -25.07 5.70
N ASN A 256 -11.02 -24.77 4.81
CA ASN A 256 -9.65 -25.30 4.87
C ASN A 256 -8.66 -24.35 5.54
N GLY A 257 -9.02 -23.06 5.74
CA GLY A 257 -8.13 -22.06 6.32
C GLY A 257 -6.99 -21.65 5.39
N THR A 258 -7.20 -21.80 4.07
CA THR A 258 -6.17 -21.58 3.03
C THR A 258 -6.67 -20.63 1.96
N PHE A 259 -5.77 -19.97 1.24
CA PHE A 259 -6.13 -19.23 0.04
C PHE A 259 -5.94 -20.10 -1.20
N VAL A 260 -6.89 -20.07 -2.12
CA VAL A 260 -6.90 -20.84 -3.37
C VAL A 260 -6.69 -19.90 -4.54
N TYR A 261 -5.80 -20.27 -5.46
CA TYR A 261 -5.45 -19.50 -6.64
C TYR A 261 -6.70 -19.22 -7.49
N GLU A 262 -6.88 -17.96 -7.87
CA GLU A 262 -7.99 -17.51 -8.70
C GLU A 262 -7.51 -17.05 -10.08
N SER A 263 -6.52 -16.15 -10.09
CA SER A 263 -5.98 -15.58 -11.33
C SER A 263 -4.61 -14.97 -11.13
N GLN A 264 -3.97 -14.53 -12.21
CA GLN A 264 -2.68 -13.83 -12.15
C GLN A 264 -2.69 -12.55 -12.99
N GLU A 265 -1.92 -11.57 -12.52
CA GLU A 265 -1.58 -10.36 -13.24
C GLU A 265 -0.17 -10.51 -13.81
N THR A 266 -0.02 -10.32 -15.11
CA THR A 266 1.30 -10.24 -15.76
C THR A 266 1.37 -8.94 -16.54
N ARG A 267 2.37 -8.11 -16.26
CA ARG A 267 2.60 -6.88 -17.03
C ARG A 267 2.98 -7.22 -18.48
N LYS A 268 2.61 -6.34 -19.42
CA LYS A 268 2.90 -6.50 -20.85
C LYS A 268 4.42 -6.56 -21.07
N GLY A 269 4.89 -7.47 -21.92
CA GLY A 269 6.31 -7.58 -22.32
C GLY A 269 7.12 -8.66 -21.60
N LEU A 270 6.50 -9.51 -20.79
CA LEU A 270 7.14 -10.64 -20.13
C LEU A 270 7.49 -11.78 -21.10
N PHE A 271 8.74 -12.24 -21.07
CA PHE A 271 9.20 -13.40 -21.85
C PHE A 271 8.80 -14.75 -21.24
N GLN A 272 8.46 -14.78 -19.94
CA GLN A 272 8.03 -16.00 -19.24
C GLN A 272 6.87 -15.72 -18.30
N LYS A 273 5.88 -16.63 -18.28
CA LYS A 273 4.80 -16.59 -17.29
C LYS A 273 5.28 -17.29 -16.01
N PRO A 274 5.26 -16.61 -14.84
CA PRO A 274 5.48 -17.27 -13.57
C PRO A 274 4.36 -18.25 -13.29
N ILE A 275 4.67 -19.30 -12.52
CA ILE A 275 3.69 -20.29 -12.06
C ILE A 275 3.53 -20.06 -10.56
N PHE A 276 2.33 -19.64 -10.18
CA PHE A 276 2.00 -19.49 -8.78
C PHE A 276 1.39 -20.80 -8.24
N PRO A 277 1.75 -21.20 -7.01
CA PRO A 277 1.13 -22.32 -6.31
C PRO A 277 -0.40 -22.21 -6.25
N GLU A 278 -1.08 -23.35 -6.29
CA GLU A 278 -2.55 -23.40 -6.21
C GLU A 278 -3.08 -22.95 -4.83
N LYS A 279 -2.30 -23.17 -3.77
CA LYS A 279 -2.72 -22.90 -2.39
C LYS A 279 -1.69 -22.09 -1.62
N VAL A 280 -2.17 -21.21 -0.75
CA VAL A 280 -1.37 -20.50 0.25
C VAL A 280 -1.86 -20.89 1.62
N TYR A 281 -0.94 -21.40 2.44
CA TYR A 281 -1.22 -21.82 3.80
C TYR A 281 -1.14 -20.64 4.77
N THR A 282 -1.82 -20.76 5.90
CA THR A 282 -1.77 -19.80 6.99
C THR A 282 -1.01 -20.39 8.19
N ALA A 283 -0.22 -19.56 8.86
CA ALA A 283 0.32 -19.85 10.18
C ALA A 283 -0.72 -19.43 11.23
N ASP A 284 -0.89 -20.24 12.27
CA ASP A 284 -1.85 -20.04 13.36
C ASP A 284 -3.30 -19.77 12.88
N GLY A 285 -3.65 -20.23 11.68
CA GLY A 285 -4.98 -20.12 11.08
C GLY A 285 -5.34 -18.76 10.45
N SER A 286 -4.50 -17.73 10.57
CA SER A 286 -4.82 -16.39 10.06
C SER A 286 -3.67 -15.64 9.40
N HIS A 287 -2.41 -16.07 9.54
CA HIS A 287 -1.26 -15.37 8.97
C HIS A 287 -0.82 -16.01 7.64
N PRO A 288 -1.10 -15.44 6.46
CA PRO A 288 -0.64 -16.01 5.19
C PRO A 288 0.88 -16.20 5.19
N ILE A 289 1.34 -17.39 4.79
CA ILE A 289 2.77 -17.71 4.74
C ILE A 289 3.31 -17.36 3.35
N LEU A 290 4.26 -16.44 3.32
CA LEU A 290 4.92 -15.97 2.10
C LEU A 290 6.44 -16.16 2.19
N PHE A 291 7.11 -16.14 1.05
CA PHE A 291 8.54 -16.42 0.93
C PHE A 291 9.19 -15.34 0.07
N SER A 292 10.10 -14.56 0.65
CA SER A 292 10.90 -13.60 -0.11
C SER A 292 12.11 -14.31 -0.73
N ALA A 293 12.27 -14.17 -2.04
CA ALA A 293 13.34 -14.78 -2.80
C ALA A 293 14.71 -14.21 -2.43
N ARG A 294 15.76 -15.05 -2.55
CA ARG A 294 17.12 -14.64 -2.25
C ARG A 294 17.60 -13.55 -3.21
N GLY A 295 18.12 -12.46 -2.65
CA GLY A 295 18.70 -11.32 -3.35
C GLY A 295 17.67 -10.38 -3.95
N SER A 296 16.79 -10.89 -4.82
CA SER A 296 15.85 -10.06 -5.57
C SER A 296 14.53 -9.80 -4.85
N HIS A 297 14.33 -10.41 -3.68
CA HIS A 297 13.23 -10.22 -2.74
C HIS A 297 11.79 -10.51 -3.20
N GLY A 298 11.59 -10.84 -4.48
CA GLY A 298 10.30 -11.25 -5.04
C GLY A 298 9.50 -12.16 -4.11
N LEU A 299 8.24 -11.80 -3.88
CA LEU A 299 7.39 -12.45 -2.89
C LEU A 299 6.61 -13.61 -3.50
N TRP A 300 6.86 -14.83 -3.01
CA TRP A 300 6.27 -16.06 -3.50
C TRP A 300 5.39 -16.72 -2.44
N THR A 301 4.39 -17.50 -2.86
CA THR A 301 3.45 -18.17 -1.96
C THR A 301 3.85 -19.60 -1.60
N ALA A 302 4.98 -20.08 -2.13
CA ALA A 302 5.60 -21.36 -1.77
C ALA A 302 7.13 -21.24 -1.76
N PRO A 303 7.82 -22.10 -0.99
CA PRO A 303 9.26 -22.22 -1.07
C PRO A 303 9.67 -22.94 -2.36
N GLY A 304 10.92 -22.76 -2.78
CA GLY A 304 11.50 -23.49 -3.91
C GLY A 304 12.03 -22.58 -5.01
N LYS A 305 12.06 -23.11 -6.23
CA LYS A 305 12.57 -22.42 -7.42
C LYS A 305 11.45 -21.87 -8.26
N HIS A 306 11.44 -20.57 -8.46
CA HIS A 306 10.41 -19.84 -9.23
C HIS A 306 11.05 -19.21 -10.46
N LYS A 307 10.37 -19.18 -11.61
CA LYS A 307 10.93 -18.58 -12.83
C LYS A 307 11.03 -17.07 -12.66
N PHE A 308 12.24 -16.52 -12.83
CA PHE A 308 12.47 -15.10 -12.78
C PHE A 308 11.93 -14.43 -14.05
N VAL A 309 11.15 -13.38 -13.83
CA VAL A 309 10.20 -12.86 -14.82
C VAL A 309 10.87 -12.03 -15.92
N ARG A 310 11.97 -11.33 -15.60
CA ARG A 310 12.64 -10.38 -16.49
C ARG A 310 13.64 -11.02 -17.46
N VAL A 311 14.24 -12.16 -17.10
CA VAL A 311 15.30 -12.77 -17.90
C VAL A 311 15.05 -14.26 -18.07
N PRO A 312 15.06 -14.78 -19.31
CA PRO A 312 14.84 -16.19 -19.55
C PRO A 312 15.87 -17.08 -18.83
N ARG A 313 15.39 -18.18 -18.23
CA ARG A 313 16.22 -19.21 -17.55
C ARG A 313 16.93 -18.72 -16.28
N LEU A 314 16.52 -17.58 -15.73
CA LEU A 314 16.88 -17.21 -14.36
C LEU A 314 15.76 -17.63 -13.41
N TYR A 315 16.15 -17.94 -12.17
CA TYR A 315 15.24 -18.44 -11.16
C TYR A 315 15.43 -17.66 -9.85
N ASP A 316 14.31 -17.43 -9.18
CA ASP A 316 14.26 -17.05 -7.78
C ASP A 316 14.33 -18.30 -6.92
N GLU A 317 15.15 -18.25 -5.88
CA GLU A 317 15.24 -19.30 -4.86
C GLU A 317 14.66 -18.75 -3.56
N SER A 318 13.59 -19.36 -3.07
CA SER A 318 12.94 -19.01 -1.81
C SER A 318 12.86 -20.22 -0.88
N GLY A 319 12.74 -20.00 0.43
CA GLY A 319 12.73 -21.10 1.40
C GLY A 319 12.60 -20.66 2.84
N PHE A 320 12.61 -21.62 3.76
CA PHE A 320 12.50 -21.41 5.21
C PHE A 320 13.82 -20.96 5.82
N GLY A 321 14.18 -19.68 5.61
CA GLY A 321 15.33 -19.06 6.25
C GLY A 321 14.94 -18.27 7.49
N THR A 322 15.06 -16.95 7.45
CA THR A 322 14.74 -16.10 8.62
C THR A 322 13.25 -15.75 8.62
N ALA A 323 12.54 -16.12 9.68
CA ALA A 323 11.14 -15.74 9.86
C ALA A 323 10.97 -14.25 10.16
N TRP A 324 10.02 -13.62 9.48
CA TRP A 324 9.56 -12.26 9.70
C TRP A 324 8.07 -12.27 10.03
N PRO A 325 7.70 -12.45 11.32
CA PRO A 325 6.33 -12.27 11.78
C PRO A 325 5.99 -10.78 11.78
N THR A 326 5.36 -10.32 10.70
CA THR A 326 5.21 -8.88 10.41
C THR A 326 4.32 -8.15 11.42
N TRP A 327 3.38 -8.86 12.06
CA TRP A 327 2.52 -8.34 13.13
C TRP A 327 3.29 -7.91 14.40
N LYS A 328 4.53 -8.35 14.60
CA LYS A 328 5.33 -7.95 15.77
C LYS A 328 5.76 -6.48 15.70
N ARG A 329 5.89 -5.91 14.50
CA ARG A 329 6.20 -4.51 14.28
C ARG A 329 5.47 -4.00 13.06
N LEU A 330 4.24 -3.56 13.28
CA LEU A 330 3.34 -3.08 12.24
C LEU A 330 3.08 -1.58 12.39
N GLU A 331 3.29 -0.82 11.32
CA GLU A 331 2.96 0.60 11.24
C GLU A 331 1.69 0.77 10.39
N LEU A 332 0.62 1.25 11.02
CA LEU A 332 -0.67 1.45 10.36
C LEU A 332 -0.69 2.82 9.68
N LEU A 333 -0.97 2.82 8.39
CA LEU A 333 -1.13 4.01 7.55
C LEU A 333 -2.58 4.05 7.08
N LEU A 334 -3.37 4.96 7.63
CA LEU A 334 -4.78 5.12 7.29
C LEU A 334 -4.91 6.25 6.27
N GLU A 335 -5.54 5.99 5.13
CA GLU A 335 -5.98 7.04 4.21
C GLU A 335 -7.31 7.61 4.75
N GLU A 336 -7.22 8.46 5.78
CA GLU A 336 -8.34 9.24 6.30
C GLU A 336 -8.18 10.71 5.89
N ASP A 337 -9.28 11.40 5.58
CA ASP A 337 -9.30 12.76 5.02
C ASP A 337 -8.54 13.82 5.87
N ASN A 338 -8.23 13.50 7.13
CA ASN A 338 -7.68 14.44 8.11
C ASN A 338 -6.28 14.09 8.65
N GLU A 339 -5.72 12.92 8.35
CA GLU A 339 -4.39 12.52 8.85
C GLU A 339 -3.38 12.49 7.69
N PRO A 340 -2.36 13.36 7.69
CA PRO A 340 -1.39 13.40 6.60
C PRO A 340 -0.55 12.13 6.59
N LEU A 341 -0.55 11.42 5.45
CA LEU A 341 0.37 10.30 5.24
C LEU A 341 1.83 10.80 5.32
N PRO A 342 2.78 9.94 5.77
CA PRO A 342 4.19 10.29 5.75
C PRO A 342 4.65 10.76 4.38
N GLY A 343 5.51 11.79 4.30
CA GLY A 343 5.91 12.39 3.02
C GLY A 343 6.58 11.41 2.04
N TRP A 344 7.18 10.34 2.53
CA TRP A 344 7.73 9.28 1.68
C TRP A 344 6.64 8.43 1.01
N MET A 345 5.46 8.28 1.62
CA MET A 345 4.33 7.56 1.05
C MET A 345 3.72 8.31 -0.14
N THR A 346 3.94 9.62 -0.21
CA THR A 346 3.47 10.49 -1.31
C THR A 346 4.55 10.79 -2.35
N PHE A 347 5.79 10.30 -2.15
CA PHE A 347 6.88 10.44 -3.09
C PHE A 347 6.61 9.66 -4.38
N LYS A 348 6.71 10.34 -5.53
CA LYS A 348 6.42 9.76 -6.87
C LYS A 348 7.67 9.37 -7.66
N GLY A 349 8.85 9.79 -7.20
CA GLY A 349 10.11 9.46 -7.85
C GLY A 349 10.51 8.00 -7.67
N LYS A 350 11.71 7.66 -8.14
CA LYS A 350 12.32 6.35 -7.98
C LYS A 350 13.06 6.27 -6.66
N TRP A 351 12.85 5.18 -5.95
CA TRP A 351 13.59 4.85 -4.73
C TRP A 351 14.95 4.31 -5.16
N GLY A 352 16.04 4.95 -4.75
CA GLY A 352 17.39 4.56 -5.13
C GLY A 352 18.05 5.40 -6.21
N ASN A 353 19.23 4.94 -6.60
CA ASN A 353 20.10 5.62 -7.56
C ASN A 353 19.62 5.37 -9.00
N PRO A 354 19.96 6.26 -9.96
CA PRO A 354 19.72 5.99 -11.37
C PRO A 354 20.59 4.84 -11.88
N SER A 355 20.15 4.20 -12.96
CA SER A 355 20.89 3.13 -13.63
C SER A 355 22.32 3.54 -14.00
N SER A 356 23.28 2.64 -13.79
CA SER A 356 24.70 2.85 -14.09
C SER A 356 25.36 1.56 -14.60
N ASN A 357 26.59 1.69 -15.15
CA ASN A 357 27.36 0.58 -15.71
C ASN A 357 26.57 -0.26 -16.74
N CYS A 358 25.84 0.44 -17.62
CA CYS A 358 25.05 -0.16 -18.68
C CYS A 358 25.90 -0.60 -19.88
N HIS A 359 25.43 -1.61 -20.61
CA HIS A 359 26.04 -2.07 -21.85
C HIS A 359 26.17 -0.92 -22.88
N PRO A 360 27.26 -0.85 -23.68
CA PRO A 360 27.44 0.22 -24.68
C PRO A 360 26.26 0.40 -25.65
N LEU A 361 25.56 -0.70 -25.93
CA LEU A 361 24.39 -0.74 -26.81
C LEU A 361 23.04 -0.50 -26.10
N ALA A 362 23.04 0.00 -24.85
CA ALA A 362 21.80 0.31 -24.12
C ALA A 362 20.91 1.30 -24.90
N LYS A 363 21.50 2.29 -25.57
CA LYS A 363 20.79 3.25 -26.43
C LYS A 363 20.14 2.62 -27.66
N LEU A 364 20.53 1.40 -28.04
CA LEU A 364 19.94 0.63 -29.15
C LEU A 364 18.92 -0.42 -28.67
N GLY A 365 18.47 -0.32 -27.41
CA GLY A 365 17.45 -1.20 -26.84
C GLY A 365 17.99 -2.38 -26.02
N PHE A 366 19.31 -2.51 -25.89
CA PHE A 366 19.95 -3.55 -25.06
C PHE A 366 20.15 -3.05 -23.61
N ASN A 367 19.04 -2.79 -22.91
CA ASN A 367 19.00 -2.22 -21.55
C ASN A 367 19.45 -3.22 -20.47
N ILE A 368 20.72 -3.64 -20.54
CA ILE A 368 21.37 -4.49 -19.54
C ILE A 368 22.35 -3.62 -18.76
N CYS A 369 22.06 -3.42 -17.47
CA CYS A 369 22.87 -2.61 -16.57
C CYS A 369 23.17 -3.39 -15.29
N GLU A 370 24.38 -3.21 -14.76
CA GLU A 370 24.76 -3.77 -13.46
C GLU A 370 23.82 -3.21 -12.38
N PHE A 371 23.72 -1.88 -12.32
CA PHE A 371 22.73 -1.19 -11.51
C PHE A 371 21.61 -0.64 -12.40
N VAL A 372 20.37 -0.99 -12.07
CA VAL A 372 19.18 -0.44 -12.72
C VAL A 372 18.51 0.56 -11.79
N ASP A 373 17.55 1.31 -12.32
CA ASP A 373 16.76 2.19 -11.49
C ASP A 373 15.95 1.36 -10.47
N GLY A 374 15.86 1.84 -9.22
CA GLY A 374 14.96 1.24 -8.24
C GLY A 374 13.49 1.56 -8.51
N PRO A 375 12.57 1.01 -7.70
CA PRO A 375 11.14 1.06 -7.96
C PRO A 375 10.60 2.48 -7.85
N THR A 376 9.56 2.78 -8.63
CA THR A 376 8.77 4.01 -8.43
C THR A 376 8.07 3.98 -7.08
N GLY A 377 7.86 5.16 -6.51
CA GLY A 377 7.12 5.28 -5.25
C GLY A 377 5.71 4.71 -5.31
N ILE A 378 5.18 4.37 -4.14
CA ILE A 378 3.90 3.68 -3.94
C ILE A 378 2.71 4.36 -4.67
N PRO A 379 2.60 5.71 -4.74
CA PRO A 379 1.51 6.36 -5.47
C PRO A 379 1.45 6.05 -6.97
N MET A 380 2.55 5.57 -7.55
CA MET A 380 2.64 5.20 -8.96
C MET A 380 2.24 3.74 -9.21
N LYS A 381 2.07 2.95 -8.15
CA LYS A 381 1.65 1.54 -8.24
C LYS A 381 0.12 1.47 -8.32
N GLN A 382 -0.40 0.52 -9.10
CA GLN A 382 -1.83 0.26 -9.17
C GLN A 382 -2.29 -0.51 -7.93
N PHE A 383 -3.41 -0.10 -7.33
CA PHE A 383 -4.03 -0.84 -6.24
C PHE A 383 -4.78 -2.06 -6.78
N ASN A 384 -4.57 -3.21 -6.13
CA ASN A 384 -5.06 -4.50 -6.61
C ASN A 384 -6.55 -4.73 -6.30
N PHE A 385 -7.06 -4.08 -5.25
CA PHE A 385 -8.47 -4.08 -4.91
C PHE A 385 -9.04 -2.67 -5.07
N ARG A 386 -10.30 -2.61 -5.50
CA ARG A 386 -11.05 -1.36 -5.63
C ARG A 386 -12.27 -1.40 -4.73
N CYS A 387 -12.48 -0.29 -4.05
CA CYS A 387 -13.79 0.13 -3.59
C CYS A 387 -14.56 0.73 -4.79
#